data_AF-A0A7W1RXL4-F1
#
_entry.id   AF-A0A7W1RXL4-F1
#
_cell.length_a   1.000
_cell.length_b   1.000
_cell.length_c   1.000
_cell.angle_alpha   90.00
_cell.angle_beta   90.00
_cell.angle_gamma   90.00
#
_symmetry.space_group_name_H-M   'P 1'
#
loop_
_entity.id
_entity.type
_entity.pdbx_description
1 polymer ?
#
loop_
_entity_poly.entity_id
_entity_poly.type
_entity_poly.pdbx_seq_one_letter_code
_entity_poly.pdbx_strand_id
1 'polypeptide(L)'
;MLALMIPVCATCIWIECLNARAGNILPRRSHEDGQVLPVHGAWRVGVASERGWRRSRRIDENVPLTPAERSLMEGSTTHNRHEGVLRNAVGTLGLFQYLTVPLLGITAIASLIGERRRRAIAVAIAGIMAALICGGFMFQREYFTSLGL
;
A
#
# COMPACT_ATOMS: atom_id res chain seq x y z
N MET A 1 -5.18 -24.11 -6.10
CA MET A 1 -5.72 -22.85 -6.66
C MET A 1 -6.50 -22.02 -5.64
N LEU A 2 -7.64 -22.48 -5.11
CA LEU A 2 -8.41 -21.70 -4.09
C LEU A 2 -7.56 -21.30 -2.88
N ALA A 3 -6.70 -22.20 -2.40
CA ALA A 3 -5.77 -21.93 -1.30
C ALA A 3 -4.76 -20.80 -1.59
N LEU A 4 -4.44 -20.52 -2.86
CA LEU A 4 -3.61 -19.37 -3.27
C LEU A 4 -4.47 -18.13 -3.54
N MET A 5 -5.63 -18.32 -4.15
CA MET A 5 -6.54 -17.24 -4.52
C MET A 5 -7.06 -16.47 -3.31
N ILE A 6 -7.47 -17.18 -2.24
CA ILE A 6 -8.00 -16.57 -1.02
C ILE A 6 -7.01 -15.60 -0.38
N PRO A 7 -5.76 -16.00 -0.03
CA PRO A 7 -4.82 -15.09 0.59
C PRO A 7 -4.44 -13.94 -0.34
N VAL A 8 -4.26 -14.17 -1.64
CA VAL A 8 -3.94 -13.10 -2.62
C VAL A 8 -5.02 -12.02 -2.64
N CYS A 9 -6.29 -12.41 -2.75
CA CYS A 9 -7.41 -11.47 -2.73
C CYS A 9 -7.55 -10.79 -1.37
N ALA A 10 -7.42 -11.55 -0.28
CA ALA A 10 -7.53 -11.02 1.08
C ALA A 10 -6.47 -9.95 1.37
N THR A 11 -5.21 -10.20 1.00
CA THR A 11 -4.14 -9.21 1.18
C THR A 11 -4.38 -7.98 0.30
N CYS A 12 -4.86 -8.17 -0.94
CA CYS A 12 -5.16 -7.05 -1.84
C CYS A 12 -6.26 -6.15 -1.27
N ILE A 13 -7.37 -6.75 -0.84
CA ILE A 13 -8.50 -6.03 -0.24
C ILE A 13 -8.06 -5.32 1.05
N TRP A 14 -7.28 -6.00 1.90
CA TRP A 14 -6.83 -5.41 3.15
C TRP A 14 -5.95 -4.18 2.93
N ILE A 15 -5.01 -4.24 1.99
CA ILE A 15 -4.17 -3.09 1.62
C ILE A 15 -5.03 -1.95 1.07
N GLU A 16 -6.02 -2.24 0.22
CA GLU A 16 -6.94 -1.23 -0.31
C GLU A 16 -7.81 -0.59 0.78
N CYS A 17 -8.28 -1.36 1.76
CA CYS A 17 -8.98 -0.82 2.92
C CYS A 17 -8.07 0.07 3.78
N LEU A 18 -6.81 -0.30 3.99
CA LEU A 18 -5.85 0.53 4.71
C LEU A 18 -5.54 1.82 3.94
N ASN A 19 -5.42 1.74 2.62
CA ASN A 19 -5.22 2.90 1.76
C ASN A 19 -6.41 3.85 1.82
N ALA A 20 -7.65 3.34 1.76
CA ALA A 20 -8.85 4.14 1.91
C ALA A 20 -8.88 4.86 3.29
N ARG A 21 -8.49 4.17 4.37
CA ARG A 21 -8.40 4.76 5.72
C ARG A 21 -7.27 5.79 5.86
N ALA A 22 -6.20 5.64 5.10
CA ALA A 22 -5.14 6.63 5.03
C ALA A 22 -5.58 7.89 4.25
N GLY A 23 -6.71 7.85 3.52
CA GLY A 23 -7.17 8.95 2.68
C GLY A 23 -6.72 8.82 1.23
N ASN A 24 -6.53 7.58 0.76
CA ASN A 24 -6.04 7.25 -0.58
C ASN A 24 -4.62 7.78 -0.87
N ILE A 25 -3.78 7.81 0.16
CA ILE A 25 -2.36 8.17 0.06
C ILE A 25 -1.63 6.99 -0.57
N LEU A 26 -1.46 7.04 -1.87
CA LEU A 26 -0.43 6.23 -2.49
C LEU A 26 0.90 6.98 -2.52
N PRO A 27 2.02 6.24 -2.59
CA PRO A 27 3.23 6.78 -3.15
C PRO A 27 2.98 7.08 -4.63
N ARG A 28 2.39 8.23 -4.93
CA ARG A 28 2.39 8.80 -6.28
C ARG A 28 3.63 9.67 -6.34
N ARG A 29 4.58 9.32 -7.21
CA ARG A 29 5.76 10.13 -7.55
C ARG A 29 5.49 11.61 -7.35
N SER A 30 6.10 12.19 -6.31
CA SER A 30 6.20 13.63 -6.10
C SER A 30 7.40 14.18 -6.87
N HIS A 31 7.61 13.69 -8.09
CA HIS A 31 8.81 13.97 -8.88
C HIS A 31 8.56 14.93 -10.05
N GLU A 32 7.35 15.45 -10.20
CA GLU A 32 7.05 16.52 -11.15
C GLU A 32 6.89 17.83 -10.39
N ASP A 33 7.56 18.84 -10.92
CA ASP A 33 7.56 20.25 -10.53
C ASP A 33 8.40 20.56 -9.28
N GLY A 34 9.54 21.22 -9.52
CA GLY A 34 10.53 21.66 -8.52
C GLY A 34 10.01 22.71 -7.53
N GLN A 35 8.86 22.46 -6.92
CA GLN A 35 8.32 23.21 -5.81
C GLN A 35 8.71 22.53 -4.49
N VAL A 36 9.44 23.28 -3.67
CA VAL A 36 9.78 22.97 -2.28
C VAL A 36 8.54 23.18 -1.38
N LEU A 37 7.40 22.62 -1.78
CA LEU A 37 6.17 22.59 -0.99
C LEU A 37 5.95 21.19 -0.43
N PRO A 38 5.26 21.07 0.73
CA PRO A 38 5.35 19.92 1.60
C PRO A 38 4.68 18.71 0.94
N VAL A 39 5.51 17.93 0.24
CA VAL A 39 5.27 16.69 -0.47
C VAL A 39 4.03 15.93 0.06
N HIS A 40 2.97 15.92 -0.74
CA HIS A 40 1.73 15.16 -0.53
C HIS A 40 1.75 13.78 -1.23
N GLY A 41 2.93 13.22 -1.51
CA GLY A 41 3.03 11.95 -2.24
C GLY A 41 4.26 11.08 -1.91
N ALA A 42 5.07 11.45 -0.92
CA ALA A 42 6.21 10.66 -0.47
C ALA A 42 5.98 10.23 0.97
N TRP A 43 6.30 8.96 1.25
CA TRP A 43 6.22 8.37 2.58
C TRP A 43 6.92 9.27 3.61
N ARG A 44 6.18 9.93 4.50
CA ARG A 44 6.76 10.79 5.54
C ARG A 44 7.36 9.95 6.65
N VAL A 45 8.66 9.71 6.55
CA VAL A 45 9.41 9.02 7.61
C VAL A 45 9.62 9.98 8.78
N GLY A 46 9.12 9.61 9.96
CA GLY A 46 9.52 10.24 11.22
C GLY A 46 8.61 11.34 11.76
N VAL A 47 7.46 11.65 11.14
CA VAL A 47 6.53 12.71 11.60
C VAL A 47 5.33 12.16 12.40
N ALA A 48 5.38 10.89 12.81
CA ALA A 48 4.33 10.25 13.60
C ALA A 48 4.38 10.59 15.11
N SER A 49 5.31 11.45 15.54
CA SER A 49 5.43 11.96 16.92
C SER A 49 5.45 13.48 16.92
N GLU A 50 5.06 14.09 18.04
CA GLU A 50 5.20 15.55 18.24
C GLU A 50 6.63 16.01 17.97
N ARG A 51 7.62 15.27 18.48
CA ARG A 51 9.05 15.57 18.27
C ARG A 51 9.42 15.58 16.79
N GLY A 52 8.92 14.61 16.04
CA GLY A 52 9.08 14.53 14.59
C GLY A 52 8.42 15.69 13.85
N TRP A 53 7.20 16.04 14.25
CA TRP A 53 6.45 17.17 13.72
C TRP A 53 7.17 18.50 13.97
N ARG A 54 7.63 18.74 15.20
CA ARG A 54 8.43 19.92 15.57
C ARG A 54 9.72 20.01 14.77
N ARG A 55 10.49 18.92 14.66
CA ARG A 55 11.71 18.87 13.83
C ARG A 55 11.43 19.21 12.37
N SER A 56 10.36 18.66 11.81
CA SER A 56 9.97 18.93 10.42
C SER A 56 9.62 20.40 10.16
N ARG A 57 9.14 21.10 11.18
CA ARG A 57 8.77 22.53 11.12
C ARG A 57 9.82 23.47 11.73
N ARG A 58 10.96 22.94 12.19
CA ARG A 58 12.02 23.69 12.88
C ARG A 58 11.51 24.48 14.10
N ILE A 59 10.54 23.92 14.82
CA ILE A 59 9.99 24.48 16.05
C ILE A 59 10.83 23.97 17.23
N ASP A 60 11.21 24.85 18.14
CA ASP A 60 11.93 24.50 19.38
C ASP A 60 11.10 23.51 20.23
N GLU A 61 11.73 22.45 20.75
CA GLU A 61 11.08 21.44 21.60
C GLU A 61 10.61 22.03 22.94
N ASN A 62 11.23 23.11 23.41
CA ASN A 62 10.93 23.73 24.71
C ASN A 62 9.77 24.74 24.66
N VAL A 63 9.32 25.14 23.47
CA VAL A 63 8.23 26.13 23.32
C VAL A 63 6.87 25.40 23.38
N PRO A 64 5.94 25.81 24.24
CA PRO A 64 4.59 25.21 24.26
C PRO A 64 3.86 25.51 22.94
N LEU A 65 3.23 24.49 22.36
CA LEU A 65 2.43 24.67 21.14
C LEU A 65 1.21 25.54 21.42
N THR A 66 0.91 26.44 20.48
CA THR A 66 -0.37 27.12 20.46
C THR A 66 -1.52 26.11 20.23
N PRO A 67 -2.77 26.44 20.64
CA PRO A 67 -3.92 25.57 20.38
C PRO A 67 -4.11 25.23 18.90
N ALA A 68 -3.85 26.19 18.00
CA ALA A 68 -3.92 25.99 16.56
C ALA A 68 -2.85 25.01 16.05
N GLU A 69 -1.60 25.15 16.51
CA GLU A 69 -0.52 24.22 16.15
C GLU A 69 -0.76 22.82 16.69
N ARG A 70 -1.35 22.69 17.89
CA ARG A 70 -1.70 21.38 18.45
C ARG A 70 -2.71 20.65 17.58
N SER A 71 -3.76 21.34 17.12
CA SER A 71 -4.75 20.74 16.21
C SER A 71 -4.13 20.31 14.88
N LEU A 72 -3.26 21.15 14.30
CA LEU A 72 -2.51 20.81 13.08
C LEU A 72 -1.55 19.63 13.29
N MET A 73 -0.89 19.59 14.43
CA MET A 73 0.00 18.50 14.81
C MET A 73 -0.77 17.20 14.95
N GLU A 74 -1.89 17.19 15.70
CA GLU A 74 -2.72 15.99 15.90
C GLU A 74 -3.27 15.43 14.58
N GLY A 75 -3.72 16.31 13.68
CA GLY A 75 -4.14 15.91 12.33
C GLY A 75 -2.97 15.29 11.55
N SER A 76 -1.79 15.91 11.59
CA SER A 76 -0.62 15.42 10.88
C SER A 76 -0.08 14.11 11.47
N THR A 77 0.02 13.98 12.79
CA THR A 77 0.54 12.76 13.45
C THR A 77 -0.39 11.59 13.23
N THR A 78 -1.71 11.80 13.29
CA THR A 78 -2.71 10.76 12.98
C THR A 78 -2.58 10.29 11.53
N HIS A 79 -2.47 11.23 10.60
CA HIS A 79 -2.26 10.94 9.19
C HIS A 79 -0.98 10.14 8.94
N ASN A 80 0.17 10.61 9.46
CA ASN A 80 1.47 9.95 9.32
C ASN A 80 1.49 8.56 9.99
N ARG A 81 0.67 8.33 11.03
CA ARG A 81 0.54 7.02 11.67
C ARG A 81 -0.18 6.02 10.76
N HIS A 82 -1.29 6.42 10.14
CA HIS A 82 -2.00 5.57 9.18
C HIS A 82 -1.11 5.25 7.97
N GLU A 83 -0.39 6.25 7.50
CA GLU A 83 0.61 6.12 6.46
C GLU A 83 1.73 5.13 6.86
N GLY A 84 2.32 5.26 8.06
CA GLY A 84 3.34 4.30 8.54
C GLY A 84 2.84 2.86 8.60
N VAL A 85 1.59 2.65 9.03
CA VAL A 85 0.95 1.32 9.05
C VAL A 85 0.77 0.78 7.63
N LEU A 86 0.26 1.59 6.70
CA LEU A 86 0.09 1.20 5.30
C LEU A 86 1.44 0.85 4.66
N ARG A 87 2.49 1.66 4.90
CA ARG A 87 3.83 1.39 4.40
C ARG A 87 4.36 0.05 4.87
N ASN A 88 4.24 -0.23 6.17
CA ASN A 88 4.73 -1.47 6.74
C ASN A 88 3.95 -2.68 6.21
N ALA A 89 2.63 -2.53 6.06
CA ALA A 89 1.76 -3.52 5.44
C ALA A 89 2.16 -3.80 3.98
N VAL A 90 2.36 -2.76 3.17
CA VAL A 90 2.79 -2.89 1.77
C VAL A 90 4.20 -3.47 1.68
N GLY A 91 5.14 -3.07 2.54
CA GLY A 91 6.49 -3.63 2.56
C GLY A 91 6.51 -5.12 2.87
N THR A 92 5.71 -5.56 3.84
CA THR A 92 5.66 -6.98 4.26
C THR A 92 4.80 -7.82 3.32
N LEU A 93 3.57 -7.40 3.04
CA LEU A 93 2.60 -8.17 2.26
C LEU A 93 2.71 -7.93 0.76
N GLY A 94 3.15 -6.75 0.32
CA GLY A 94 3.40 -6.49 -1.10
C GLY A 94 4.47 -7.42 -1.65
N LEU A 95 5.54 -7.69 -0.88
CA LEU A 95 6.55 -8.68 -1.24
C LEU A 95 5.94 -10.09 -1.39
N PHE A 96 5.07 -10.48 -0.45
CA PHE A 96 4.34 -11.74 -0.56
C PHE A 96 3.45 -11.79 -1.82
N GLN A 97 2.78 -10.68 -2.18
CA GLN A 97 1.98 -10.60 -3.40
C GLN A 97 2.83 -10.70 -4.68
N TYR A 98 4.06 -10.16 -4.68
CA TYR A 98 4.97 -10.26 -5.83
C TYR A 98 5.31 -11.71 -6.18
N LEU A 99 5.34 -12.60 -5.19
CA LEU A 99 5.55 -14.02 -5.41
C LEU A 99 4.25 -14.76 -5.71
N THR A 100 3.19 -14.47 -4.95
CA THR A 100 1.97 -15.28 -4.99
C THR A 100 1.03 -14.95 -6.15
N VAL A 101 1.01 -13.70 -6.63
CA VAL A 101 0.19 -13.30 -7.78
C VAL A 101 0.65 -14.00 -9.08
N PRO A 102 1.95 -13.99 -9.45
CA PRO A 102 2.43 -14.75 -10.60
C PRO A 102 2.21 -16.25 -10.45
N LEU A 103 2.45 -16.80 -9.25
CA LEU A 103 2.22 -18.22 -8.96
C LEU A 103 0.75 -18.61 -9.13
N LEU A 104 -0.19 -17.76 -8.70
CA LEU A 104 -1.62 -17.95 -8.93
C LEU A 104 -1.93 -17.96 -10.44
N GLY A 105 -1.35 -17.04 -11.21
CA GLY A 105 -1.52 -16.99 -12.67
C GLY A 105 -1.01 -18.26 -13.36
N ILE A 106 0.21 -18.71 -13.04
CA ILE A 106 0.82 -19.92 -13.60
C ILE A 106 -0.01 -21.15 -13.25
N THR A 107 -0.39 -21.32 -11.98
CA THR A 107 -1.18 -22.48 -11.55
C THR A 107 -2.58 -22.49 -12.18
N ALA A 108 -3.20 -21.33 -12.38
CA ALA A 108 -4.48 -21.23 -13.06
C ALA A 108 -4.38 -21.58 -14.55
N ILE A 109 -3.35 -21.10 -15.26
CA ILE A 109 -3.09 -21.47 -16.66
C ILE A 109 -2.81 -22.97 -16.78
N ALA A 110 -1.98 -23.54 -15.90
CA ALA A 110 -1.68 -24.98 -15.89
C ALA A 110 -2.96 -25.82 -15.68
N SER A 111 -3.87 -25.38 -14.82
CA SER A 111 -5.17 -26.04 -14.62
C SER A 111 -6.05 -26.03 -15.87
N LEU A 112 -5.96 -25.01 -16.73
CA LEU A 112 -6.73 -24.96 -17.99
C LEU A 112 -6.25 -26.01 -19.01
N ILE A 113 -4.98 -26.41 -18.97
CA ILE A 113 -4.40 -27.36 -19.93
C ILE A 113 -4.81 -28.80 -19.58
N GLY A 114 -4.90 -29.12 -18.28
CA GLY A 114 -5.06 -30.51 -17.82
C GLY A 114 -6.51 -30.96 -17.56
N GLU A 115 -7.45 -30.04 -17.30
CA GLU A 115 -8.77 -30.42 -16.78
C GLU A 115 -9.92 -30.27 -17.78
N ARG A 116 -10.72 -31.33 -17.94
CA ARG A 116 -11.98 -31.31 -18.71
C ARG A 116 -13.21 -30.93 -17.88
N ARG A 117 -13.07 -30.82 -16.55
CA ARG A 117 -14.21 -30.55 -15.66
C ARG A 117 -14.59 -29.07 -15.73
N ARG A 118 -15.83 -28.76 -16.15
CA ARG A 118 -16.36 -27.38 -16.24
C ARG A 118 -16.13 -26.55 -14.97
N ARG A 119 -16.26 -27.17 -13.79
CA ARG A 119 -16.01 -26.50 -12.50
C ARG A 119 -14.55 -26.06 -12.35
N ALA A 120 -13.59 -26.90 -12.70
CA ALA A 120 -12.18 -26.56 -12.59
C ALA A 120 -11.79 -25.43 -13.57
N ILE A 121 -12.34 -25.46 -14.79
CA ILE A 121 -12.17 -24.38 -15.77
C ILE A 121 -12.70 -23.05 -15.21
N ALA A 122 -13.89 -23.04 -14.61
CA ALA A 122 -14.46 -21.84 -14.03
C ALA A 122 -13.58 -21.25 -12.89
N VAL A 123 -13.07 -22.10 -11.99
CA VAL A 123 -12.16 -21.66 -10.91
C VAL A 123 -10.83 -21.16 -11.49
N ALA A 124 -10.32 -21.77 -12.58
CA ALA A 124 -9.10 -21.33 -13.24
C ALA A 124 -9.26 -19.94 -13.88
N ILE A 125 -10.37 -19.69 -14.58
CA ILE A 125 -10.70 -18.37 -15.12
C ILE A 125 -10.78 -17.34 -13.98
N ALA A 126 -11.47 -17.67 -12.89
CA ALA A 126 -11.53 -16.79 -11.72
C ALA A 126 -10.14 -16.50 -11.12
N GLY A 127 -9.27 -17.51 -11.06
CA GLY A 127 -7.88 -17.36 -10.61
C GLY A 127 -7.05 -16.43 -11.51
N ILE A 128 -7.19 -16.54 -12.84
CA ILE A 128 -6.53 -15.64 -13.80
C ILE A 128 -7.03 -14.20 -13.61
N MET A 129 -8.35 -14.00 -13.51
CA MET A 129 -8.94 -12.68 -13.29
C MET A 129 -8.46 -12.06 -11.97
N ALA A 130 -8.42 -12.85 -10.90
CA ALA A 130 -7.89 -12.40 -9.62
C ALA A 130 -6.41 -12.00 -9.71
N ALA A 131 -5.58 -12.80 -10.40
CA ALA A 131 -4.17 -12.48 -10.60
C ALA A 131 -3.97 -11.19 -11.41
N LEU A 132 -4.76 -10.98 -12.48
CA LEU A 132 -4.70 -9.77 -13.30
C LEU A 132 -5.14 -8.52 -12.52
N ILE A 133 -6.24 -8.60 -11.77
CA ILE A 133 -6.73 -7.46 -10.96
C ILE A 133 -5.73 -7.12 -9.86
N CYS A 134 -5.28 -8.12 -9.08
CA CYS A 134 -4.33 -7.89 -8.00
C CYS A 134 -2.98 -7.39 -8.54
N GLY A 135 -2.48 -7.99 -9.62
CA GLY A 135 -1.25 -7.54 -10.29
C GLY A 135 -1.39 -6.11 -10.81
N GLY A 136 -2.52 -5.78 -11.44
CA GLY A 136 -2.84 -4.42 -11.90
C GLY A 136 -2.79 -3.40 -10.77
N PHE A 137 -3.40 -3.71 -9.61
CA PHE A 137 -3.30 -2.86 -8.43
C PHE A 137 -1.85 -2.69 -7.98
N MET A 138 -1.05 -3.77 -7.89
CA MET A 138 0.35 -3.68 -7.49
C MET A 138 1.18 -2.73 -8.38
N PHE A 139 0.95 -2.77 -9.70
CA PHE A 139 1.61 -1.87 -10.65
C PHE A 139 1.10 -0.44 -10.52
N GLN A 140 -0.22 -0.24 -10.46
CA GLN A 140 -0.83 1.09 -10.32
C GLN A 140 -0.37 1.80 -9.03
N ARG A 141 -0.20 1.04 -7.95
CA ARG A 141 0.21 1.56 -6.63
C ARG A 141 1.73 1.68 -6.47
N GLU A 142 2.52 1.34 -7.49
CA GLU A 142 3.98 1.38 -7.48
C GLU A 142 4.63 0.69 -6.26
N TYR A 143 4.12 -0.46 -5.82
CA TYR A 143 4.64 -1.14 -4.62
C TYR A 143 6.15 -1.41 -4.68
N PHE A 144 6.72 -1.51 -5.87
CA PHE A 144 8.17 -1.65 -6.08
C PHE A 144 8.97 -0.48 -5.52
N THR A 145 8.45 0.75 -5.55
CA THR A 145 9.12 1.94 -4.98
C THR A 145 9.22 1.88 -3.46
N SER A 146 8.30 1.16 -2.81
CA SER A 146 8.30 1.00 -1.36
C SER A 146 9.34 -0.01 -0.85
N LEU A 147 9.92 -0.84 -1.75
CA LEU A 147 10.94 -1.83 -1.42
C LEU A 147 12.35 -1.22 -1.24
N GLY A 148 12.53 0.08 -1.52
CA GLY A 148 13.79 0.78 -1.26
C GLY A 148 14.96 0.32 -2.14
N LEU A 149 14.67 -0.32 -3.28
CA LEU A 149 15.63 -0.61 -4.35
C LEU A 149 15.77 0.58 -5.31
#